data_AF-A0A9W5R5R6-F1
#
_entry.id   AF-A0A9W5R5R6-F1
#
_cell.length_a   1.000
_cell.length_b   1.000
_cell.length_c   1.000
_cell.angle_alpha   90.00
_cell.angle_beta   90.00
_cell.angle_gamma   90.00
#
_symmetry.space_group_name_H-M   'P 1'
#
loop_
_entity.id
_entity.type
_entity.pdbx_description
1 polymer ?
#
loop_
_entity_poly.entity_id
_entity_poly.type
_entity_poly.pdbx_seq_one_letter_code
_entity_poly.pdbx_strand_id
1 'polypeptide(L)'
;MRANPQFLNRSTSFWGYAKLISEKLGYSKTNLVLHHDKYSIREKLGAMNINIDEDLLEDVANYLEYRADLLNNTVKNLFMDVEEARQRFNHLFEIYRNNGFTSSLPFNKQKGEKKDYAYFTCMINIITEHVLREFSDRHDLTYGEDIGFNDDPRSLTYILNQNSEVQGILSRRFDGAFPSTVNPQAIWEIKEYYYTTTFGSRIADGVYETQLDGHEINHLSHVLHTPIEHIYFIDDYNTWWNMGRSYLCRIIDMLHMGLVDEVIFGREIFDRWDEALREMLYN
;
A
#
# COMPACT_ATOMS: atom_id res chain seq x y z
N MET A 1 -2.78 -6.91 -3.29
CA MET A 1 -4.21 -7.05 -2.92
C MET A 1 -5.03 -5.86 -3.39
N ARG A 2 -6.13 -6.12 -4.11
CA ARG A 2 -7.13 -5.11 -4.52
C ARG A 2 -8.37 -5.11 -3.62
N ALA A 3 -9.12 -4.02 -3.64
CA ALA A 3 -10.37 -3.90 -2.88
C ALA A 3 -11.42 -4.93 -3.33
N ASN A 4 -12.16 -5.49 -2.37
CA ASN A 4 -13.32 -6.31 -2.68
C ASN A 4 -14.44 -5.41 -3.23
N PRO A 5 -14.94 -5.67 -4.46
CA PRO A 5 -15.97 -4.84 -5.09
C PRO A 5 -17.25 -4.67 -4.26
N GLN A 6 -17.56 -5.61 -3.36
CA GLN A 6 -18.72 -5.53 -2.47
C GLN A 6 -18.66 -4.34 -1.50
N PHE A 7 -17.48 -3.82 -1.21
CA PHE A 7 -17.27 -2.73 -0.25
C PHE A 7 -16.72 -1.45 -0.88
N LEU A 8 -16.69 -1.37 -2.21
CA LEU A 8 -16.40 -0.13 -2.94
C LEU A 8 -17.60 0.82 -2.89
N ASN A 9 -17.34 2.11 -3.11
CA ASN A 9 -18.36 3.16 -3.22
C ASN A 9 -19.32 3.27 -2.01
N ARG A 10 -18.86 2.88 -0.82
CA ARG A 10 -19.63 2.99 0.42
C ARG A 10 -19.67 4.43 0.93
N SER A 11 -20.77 4.79 1.58
CA SER A 11 -21.02 6.17 2.03
C SER A 11 -20.09 6.60 3.16
N THR A 12 -19.94 7.92 3.35
CA THR A 12 -19.23 8.47 4.51
C THR A 12 -19.82 7.99 5.84
N SER A 13 -21.14 7.74 5.89
CA SER A 13 -21.80 7.20 7.07
C SER A 13 -21.34 5.77 7.36
N PHE A 14 -21.26 4.90 6.35
CA PHE A 14 -20.72 3.54 6.49
C PHE A 14 -19.30 3.56 7.09
N TRP A 15 -18.40 4.37 6.52
CA TRP A 15 -17.03 4.47 7.02
C TRP A 15 -16.94 5.10 8.42
N GLY A 16 -17.85 6.04 8.73
CA GLY A 16 -18.00 6.60 10.07
C GLY A 16 -18.36 5.53 11.10
N TYR A 17 -19.34 4.67 10.79
CA TYR A 17 -19.70 3.55 11.65
C TYR A 17 -18.60 2.50 11.75
N ALA A 18 -17.96 2.10 10.65
CA ALA A 18 -16.85 1.15 10.67
C ALA A 18 -15.73 1.62 11.62
N LYS A 19 -15.35 2.91 11.55
CA LYS A 19 -14.34 3.51 12.45
C LYS A 19 -14.82 3.60 13.89
N LEU A 20 -16.05 4.08 14.11
CA LEU A 20 -16.62 4.26 15.45
C LEU A 20 -16.78 2.93 16.18
N ILE A 21 -17.35 1.92 15.52
CA ILE A 21 -17.55 0.58 16.08
C ILE A 21 -16.19 -0.04 16.43
N SER A 22 -15.22 0.04 15.53
CA SER A 22 -13.87 -0.50 15.77
C SER A 22 -13.15 0.22 16.91
N GLU A 23 -13.38 1.52 17.10
CA GLU A 23 -12.81 2.26 18.23
C GLU A 23 -13.50 1.92 19.56
N LYS A 24 -14.83 1.78 19.56
CA LYS A 24 -15.62 1.55 20.78
C LYS A 24 -15.65 0.10 21.26
N LEU A 25 -15.56 -0.87 20.34
CA LEU A 25 -15.52 -2.30 20.66
C LEU A 25 -14.12 -2.90 20.56
N GLY A 26 -13.18 -2.17 19.95
CA GLY A 26 -11.78 -2.54 19.81
C GLY A 26 -11.47 -3.13 18.44
N TYR A 27 -10.32 -2.73 17.87
CA TYR A 27 -9.84 -3.25 16.59
C TYR A 27 -9.25 -4.66 16.70
N SER A 28 -8.59 -4.96 17.82
CA SER A 28 -7.84 -6.21 18.00
C SER A 28 -7.63 -6.53 19.47
N LYS A 29 -7.47 -7.83 19.77
CA LYS A 29 -6.93 -8.34 21.04
C LYS A 29 -5.65 -9.12 20.77
N THR A 30 -5.06 -9.72 21.81
CA THR A 30 -3.85 -10.55 21.68
C THR A 30 -3.98 -11.54 20.52
N ASN A 31 -3.13 -11.36 19.49
CA ASN A 31 -3.02 -12.19 18.28
C ASN A 31 -4.28 -12.30 17.40
N LEU A 32 -5.25 -11.38 17.52
CA LEU A 32 -6.48 -11.46 16.73
C LEU A 32 -7.06 -10.07 16.41
N VAL A 33 -7.43 -9.84 15.15
CA VAL A 33 -8.32 -8.73 14.75
C VAL A 33 -9.76 -9.08 15.08
N LEU A 34 -10.47 -8.16 15.72
CA LEU A 34 -11.83 -8.39 16.20
C LEU A 34 -12.87 -8.06 15.13
N HIS A 35 -13.96 -8.83 15.15
CA HIS A 35 -15.26 -8.42 14.63
C HIS A 35 -16.31 -8.68 15.74
N HIS A 36 -17.48 -8.05 15.61
CA HIS A 36 -18.53 -8.10 16.61
C HIS A 36 -19.87 -8.38 15.95
N ASP A 37 -20.71 -9.18 16.60
CA ASP A 37 -22.05 -9.41 16.12
C ASP A 37 -22.92 -8.14 16.19
N LYS A 38 -24.01 -8.14 15.43
CA LYS A 38 -24.94 -7.00 15.35
C LYS A 38 -25.56 -6.65 16.70
N TYR A 39 -25.76 -7.63 17.58
CA TYR A 39 -26.32 -7.40 18.91
C TYR A 39 -25.37 -6.52 19.74
N SER A 40 -24.10 -6.91 19.81
CA SER A 40 -23.04 -6.19 20.54
C SER A 40 -22.83 -4.78 19.97
N ILE A 41 -22.88 -4.63 18.64
CA ILE A 41 -22.81 -3.33 17.98
C ILE A 41 -23.99 -2.45 18.40
N ARG A 42 -25.22 -2.96 18.31
CA ARG A 42 -26.43 -2.20 18.64
C ARG A 42 -26.47 -1.82 20.12
N GLU A 43 -26.10 -2.73 21.01
CA GLU A 43 -25.99 -2.45 22.45
C GLU A 43 -25.00 -1.32 22.71
N LYS A 44 -23.82 -1.37 22.08
CA LYS A 44 -22.78 -0.35 22.27
C LYS A 44 -23.20 1.02 21.73
N LEU A 45 -23.79 1.08 20.54
CA LEU A 45 -24.28 2.32 19.95
C LEU A 45 -25.48 2.88 20.75
N GLY A 46 -26.39 2.02 21.19
CA GLY A 46 -27.53 2.39 22.03
C GLY A 46 -27.11 2.99 23.37
N ALA A 47 -26.10 2.43 24.03
CA ALA A 47 -25.51 2.99 25.24
C ALA A 47 -24.90 4.40 25.04
N MET A 48 -24.61 4.78 23.79
CA MET A 48 -24.12 6.10 23.40
C MET A 48 -25.23 7.01 22.84
N ASN A 49 -26.49 6.56 22.87
CA ASN A 49 -27.64 7.22 22.22
C ASN A 49 -27.44 7.46 20.70
N ILE A 50 -26.74 6.55 20.03
CA ILE A 50 -26.52 6.59 18.58
C ILE A 50 -27.44 5.56 17.92
N ASN A 51 -28.25 6.03 16.97
CA ASN A 51 -29.13 5.18 16.18
C ASN A 51 -28.46 4.82 14.87
N ILE A 52 -28.57 3.56 14.47
CA ILE A 52 -28.12 3.04 13.17
C ILE A 52 -29.31 2.36 12.48
N ASP A 53 -29.45 2.60 11.18
CA ASP A 53 -30.42 1.91 10.33
C ASP A 53 -30.06 0.41 10.20
N GLU A 54 -31.05 -0.47 10.04
CA GLU A 54 -30.81 -1.93 10.04
C GLU A 54 -29.97 -2.38 8.85
N ASP A 55 -30.20 -1.82 7.66
CA ASP A 55 -29.46 -2.20 6.46
C ASP A 55 -28.01 -1.73 6.58
N LEU A 56 -27.80 -0.53 7.12
CA LEU A 56 -26.44 -0.02 7.37
C LEU A 56 -25.71 -0.81 8.46
N LEU A 57 -26.41 -1.25 9.50
CA LEU A 57 -25.85 -2.11 10.54
C LEU A 57 -25.41 -3.46 9.98
N GLU A 58 -26.24 -4.08 9.14
CA GLU A 58 -25.93 -5.32 8.44
C GLU A 58 -24.68 -5.15 7.57
N ASP A 59 -24.67 -4.13 6.71
CA ASP A 59 -23.55 -3.86 5.81
C ASP A 59 -22.23 -3.63 6.56
N VAL A 60 -22.25 -2.82 7.63
CA VAL A 60 -21.05 -2.53 8.42
C VAL A 60 -20.58 -3.76 9.19
N ALA A 61 -21.50 -4.54 9.78
CA ALA A 61 -21.14 -5.78 10.47
C ALA A 61 -20.47 -6.77 9.51
N ASN A 62 -21.04 -6.97 8.32
CA ASN A 62 -20.50 -7.85 7.27
C ASN A 62 -19.11 -7.39 6.82
N TYR A 63 -18.90 -6.08 6.67
CA TYR A 63 -17.58 -5.55 6.34
C TYR A 63 -16.54 -5.78 7.44
N LEU A 64 -16.91 -5.54 8.70
CA LEU A 64 -16.00 -5.72 9.83
C LEU A 64 -15.62 -7.19 10.00
N GLU A 65 -16.56 -8.12 9.76
CA GLU A 65 -16.29 -9.55 9.71
C GLU A 65 -15.34 -9.91 8.56
N TYR A 66 -15.64 -9.48 7.33
CA TYR A 66 -14.77 -9.68 6.17
C TYR A 66 -13.35 -9.16 6.41
N ARG A 67 -13.22 -7.92 6.91
CA ARG A 67 -11.92 -7.31 7.21
C ARG A 67 -11.16 -8.09 8.27
N ALA A 68 -11.83 -8.55 9.33
CA ALA A 68 -11.21 -9.34 10.37
C ALA A 68 -10.77 -10.71 9.84
N ASP A 69 -11.60 -11.40 9.05
CA ASP A 69 -11.26 -12.68 8.43
C ASP A 69 -10.04 -12.55 7.51
N LEU A 70 -10.08 -11.58 6.59
CA LEU A 70 -8.98 -11.28 5.68
C LEU A 70 -7.65 -11.06 6.41
N LEU A 71 -7.67 -10.24 7.47
CA LEU A 71 -6.46 -9.94 8.24
C LEU A 71 -5.97 -11.16 9.03
N ASN A 72 -6.89 -11.88 9.67
CA ASN A 72 -6.55 -13.03 10.52
C ASN A 72 -6.17 -14.29 9.74
N ASN A 73 -6.67 -14.50 8.53
CA ASN A 73 -6.51 -15.76 7.82
C ASN A 73 -5.62 -15.64 6.58
N THR A 74 -5.51 -14.44 6.01
CA THR A 74 -4.68 -14.21 4.81
C THR A 74 -3.50 -13.28 5.12
N VAL A 75 -3.75 -12.01 5.45
CA VAL A 75 -2.70 -10.96 5.48
C VAL A 75 -1.60 -11.26 6.49
N LYS A 76 -1.92 -11.80 7.68
CA LYS A 76 -0.91 -12.15 8.69
C LYS A 76 0.20 -13.05 8.14
N ASN A 77 -0.13 -13.91 7.17
CA ASN A 77 0.78 -14.92 6.62
C ASN A 77 1.61 -14.38 5.45
N LEU A 78 1.47 -13.11 5.09
CA LEU A 78 2.18 -12.50 3.95
C LEU A 78 3.45 -11.77 4.36
N PHE A 79 3.51 -11.24 5.59
CA PHE A 79 4.66 -10.47 6.05
C PHE A 79 5.91 -11.31 6.26
N MET A 80 7.07 -10.74 5.93
CA MET A 80 8.38 -11.31 6.22
C MET A 80 8.91 -10.76 7.55
N ASP A 81 9.83 -11.50 8.16
CA ASP A 81 10.75 -10.94 9.16
C ASP A 81 12.06 -10.48 8.49
N VAL A 82 12.94 -9.87 9.28
CA VAL A 82 14.21 -9.32 8.78
C VAL A 82 15.14 -10.38 8.19
N GLU A 83 15.11 -11.60 8.71
CA GLU A 83 16.00 -12.67 8.25
C GLU A 83 15.51 -13.27 6.94
N GLU A 84 14.20 -13.46 6.81
CA GLU A 84 13.60 -13.85 5.55
C GLU A 84 13.80 -12.76 4.48
N ALA A 85 13.52 -11.50 4.80
CA ALA A 85 13.71 -10.39 3.85
C ALA A 85 15.16 -10.30 3.35
N ARG A 86 16.14 -10.47 4.25
CA ARG A 86 17.56 -10.55 3.90
C ARG A 86 17.85 -11.71 2.95
N GLN A 87 17.34 -12.91 3.24
CA GLN A 87 17.56 -14.09 2.40
C GLN A 87 16.97 -13.90 1.00
N ARG A 88 15.75 -13.39 0.91
CA ARG A 88 15.08 -13.10 -0.36
C ARG A 88 15.80 -12.03 -1.15
N PHE A 89 16.22 -10.95 -0.49
CA PHE A 89 17.02 -9.90 -1.11
C PHE A 89 18.34 -10.45 -1.65
N ASN A 90 19.07 -11.29 -0.90
CA ASN A 90 20.34 -11.85 -1.36
C ASN A 90 20.17 -12.67 -2.65
N HIS A 91 19.08 -13.42 -2.78
CA HIS A 91 18.76 -14.14 -4.01
C HIS A 91 18.52 -13.18 -5.18
N LEU A 92 17.67 -12.16 -4.98
CA LEU A 92 17.42 -11.13 -6.00
C LEU A 92 18.67 -10.31 -6.33
N PHE A 93 19.56 -10.10 -5.37
CA PHE A 93 20.82 -9.39 -5.57
C PHE A 93 21.79 -10.14 -6.50
N GLU A 94 21.76 -11.48 -6.51
CA GLU A 94 22.49 -12.26 -7.51
C GLU A 94 21.93 -12.05 -8.92
N ILE A 95 20.59 -12.04 -9.06
CA ILE A 95 19.92 -11.76 -10.33
C ILE A 95 20.25 -10.34 -10.79
N TYR A 96 20.16 -9.35 -9.90
CA TYR A 96 20.53 -7.96 -10.17
C TYR A 96 21.95 -7.85 -10.75
N ARG A 97 22.93 -8.48 -10.11
CA ARG A 97 24.33 -8.45 -10.58
C ARG A 97 24.52 -9.15 -11.92
N ASN A 98 23.92 -10.33 -12.10
CA ASN A 98 24.11 -11.14 -13.30
C ASN A 98 23.47 -10.50 -14.54
N ASN A 99 22.38 -9.77 -14.37
CA ASN A 99 21.67 -9.10 -15.47
C ASN A 99 22.09 -7.63 -15.66
N GLY A 100 23.02 -7.12 -14.87
CA GLY A 100 23.48 -5.73 -14.98
C GLY A 100 22.37 -4.71 -14.73
N PHE A 101 21.48 -5.01 -13.80
CA PHE A 101 20.43 -4.08 -13.37
C PHE A 101 21.04 -2.83 -12.73
N THR A 102 20.27 -1.73 -12.75
CA THR A 102 20.74 -0.38 -12.48
C THR A 102 19.89 0.37 -11.46
N SER A 103 18.73 -0.17 -11.07
CA SER A 103 17.86 0.37 -10.04
C SER A 103 18.61 0.49 -8.72
N SER A 104 18.35 1.56 -8.00
CA SER A 104 18.92 1.85 -6.70
C SER A 104 18.66 0.72 -5.70
N LEU A 105 19.71 0.46 -4.92
CA LEU A 105 19.70 -0.43 -3.78
C LEU A 105 19.99 0.40 -2.52
N PRO A 106 19.02 1.19 -2.03
CA PRO A 106 19.26 2.11 -0.92
C PRO A 106 19.57 1.37 0.38
N PHE A 107 20.37 2.00 1.24
CA PHE A 107 20.52 1.58 2.63
C PHE A 107 19.34 2.09 3.45
N ASN A 108 18.97 1.32 4.48
CA ASN A 108 18.03 1.76 5.48
C ASN A 108 18.56 2.98 6.25
N LYS A 109 17.66 3.67 6.98
CA LYS A 109 18.01 4.86 7.77
C LYS A 109 18.69 4.55 9.11
N GLN A 110 19.04 3.29 9.38
CA GLN A 110 19.64 2.87 10.64
C GLN A 110 21.16 3.13 10.66
N LYS A 111 21.76 2.98 11.83
CA LYS A 111 23.20 3.17 12.06
C LYS A 111 23.80 1.95 12.76
N GLY A 112 25.13 1.83 12.70
CA GLY A 112 25.87 0.76 13.36
C GLY A 112 25.50 -0.62 12.79
N GLU A 113 25.35 -1.61 13.66
CA GLU A 113 25.06 -3.01 13.30
C GLU A 113 23.69 -3.21 12.61
N LYS A 114 22.78 -2.24 12.76
CA LYS A 114 21.47 -2.26 12.09
C LYS A 114 21.49 -1.61 10.71
N LYS A 115 22.59 -0.95 10.34
CA LYS A 115 22.74 -0.34 9.02
C LYS A 115 22.88 -1.46 8.00
N ASP A 116 21.91 -1.53 7.10
CA ASP A 116 21.83 -2.56 6.08
C ASP A 116 21.06 -2.03 4.86
N TYR A 117 20.89 -2.83 3.82
CA TYR A 117 19.97 -2.48 2.73
C TYR A 117 18.54 -2.29 3.25
N ALA A 118 17.79 -1.39 2.60
CA ALA A 118 16.34 -1.35 2.73
C ALA A 118 15.78 -2.51 1.88
N TYR A 119 15.82 -3.72 2.44
CA TYR A 119 15.61 -4.97 1.73
C TYR A 119 14.35 -4.97 0.86
N PHE A 120 13.22 -4.55 1.42
CA PHE A 120 11.93 -4.52 0.74
C PHE A 120 11.94 -3.52 -0.42
N THR A 121 12.44 -2.31 -0.21
CA THR A 121 12.63 -1.32 -1.29
C THR A 121 13.53 -1.84 -2.40
N CYS A 122 14.68 -2.43 -2.04
CA CYS A 122 15.59 -3.02 -3.01
C CYS A 122 14.92 -4.14 -3.82
N MET A 123 14.17 -5.03 -3.17
CA MET A 123 13.48 -6.12 -3.86
C MET A 123 12.42 -5.60 -4.84
N ILE A 124 11.62 -4.61 -4.43
CA ILE A 124 10.64 -3.95 -5.31
C ILE A 124 11.34 -3.35 -6.53
N ASN A 125 12.42 -2.60 -6.33
CA ASN A 125 13.20 -1.98 -7.41
C ASN A 125 13.77 -3.01 -8.40
N ILE A 126 14.35 -4.10 -7.89
CA ILE A 126 14.90 -5.18 -8.71
C ILE A 126 13.80 -5.84 -9.56
N ILE A 127 12.64 -6.14 -8.94
CA ILE A 127 11.51 -6.78 -9.62
C ILE A 127 10.96 -5.84 -10.71
N THR A 128 10.78 -4.55 -10.40
CA THR A 128 10.30 -3.56 -11.36
C THR A 128 11.22 -3.48 -12.58
N GLU A 129 12.53 -3.32 -12.38
CA GLU A 129 13.48 -3.27 -13.48
C GLU A 129 13.49 -4.56 -14.30
N HIS A 130 13.41 -5.72 -13.65
CA HIS A 130 13.37 -7.01 -14.34
C HIS A 130 12.20 -7.09 -15.31
N VAL A 131 10.99 -6.76 -14.86
CA VAL A 131 9.77 -6.82 -15.67
C VAL A 131 9.84 -5.84 -16.84
N LEU A 132 10.32 -4.61 -16.59
CA LEU A 132 10.42 -3.59 -17.63
C LEU A 132 11.45 -3.94 -18.71
N ARG A 133 12.60 -4.53 -18.33
CA ARG A 133 13.60 -5.01 -19.29
C ARG A 133 13.09 -6.20 -20.10
N GLU A 134 12.43 -7.16 -19.45
CA GLU A 134 11.82 -8.28 -20.16
C GLU A 134 10.76 -7.80 -21.16
N PHE A 135 9.95 -6.80 -20.77
CA PHE A 135 8.99 -6.17 -21.66
C PHE A 135 9.67 -5.46 -22.83
N SER A 136 10.74 -4.69 -22.56
CA SER A 136 11.45 -3.95 -23.60
C SER A 136 12.07 -4.89 -24.64
N ASP A 137 12.73 -5.96 -24.18
CA ASP A 137 13.35 -6.97 -25.04
C ASP A 137 12.33 -7.67 -25.96
N ARG A 138 11.11 -7.90 -25.47
CA ARG A 138 10.03 -8.54 -26.24
C ARG A 138 9.38 -7.63 -27.29
N HIS A 139 9.49 -6.31 -27.11
CA HIS A 139 8.78 -5.33 -27.95
C HIS A 139 9.74 -4.46 -28.79
N ASP A 140 11.01 -4.82 -28.87
CA ASP A 140 12.04 -4.06 -29.60
C ASP A 140 12.15 -2.61 -29.10
N LEU A 141 12.05 -2.44 -27.78
CA LEU A 141 12.21 -1.16 -27.08
C LEU A 141 13.54 -1.14 -26.31
N THR A 142 14.04 0.05 -26.04
CA THR A 142 15.26 0.28 -25.25
C THR A 142 14.90 0.65 -23.81
N TYR A 143 15.19 -0.22 -22.84
CA TYR A 143 15.07 0.10 -21.42
C TYR A 143 15.98 1.29 -21.04
N GLY A 144 15.41 2.26 -20.34
CA GLY A 144 16.05 3.53 -19.97
C GLY A 144 15.86 4.66 -20.99
N GLU A 145 15.42 4.35 -22.21
CA GLU A 145 15.11 5.35 -23.24
C GLU A 145 13.62 5.38 -23.57
N ASP A 146 13.07 4.24 -24.02
CA ASP A 146 11.66 4.11 -24.41
C ASP A 146 10.77 3.76 -23.21
N ILE A 147 11.32 2.99 -22.27
CA ILE A 147 10.61 2.54 -21.08
C ILE A 147 11.53 2.53 -19.87
N GLY A 148 11.01 2.97 -18.74
CA GLY A 148 11.71 2.97 -17.48
C GLY A 148 10.77 3.30 -16.34
N PHE A 149 11.35 3.47 -15.17
CA PHE A 149 10.65 3.94 -13.98
C PHE A 149 11.57 4.84 -13.17
N ASN A 150 11.00 5.60 -12.26
CA ASN A 150 11.75 6.39 -11.30
C ASN A 150 11.72 5.68 -9.95
N ASP A 151 12.86 5.12 -9.57
CA ASP A 151 13.07 4.28 -8.40
C ASP A 151 13.61 5.04 -7.17
N ASP A 152 13.98 6.31 -7.36
CA ASP A 152 14.25 7.30 -6.31
C ASP A 152 13.85 8.70 -6.82
N PRO A 153 12.54 9.01 -6.83
CA PRO A 153 11.98 10.21 -7.46
C PRO A 153 12.64 11.54 -7.13
N ARG A 154 13.00 11.76 -5.84
CA ARG A 154 13.55 13.01 -5.26
C ARG A 154 12.86 14.31 -5.68
N SER A 155 11.70 14.23 -6.31
CA SER A 155 10.94 15.32 -6.91
C SER A 155 9.46 15.08 -6.67
N LEU A 156 8.67 16.15 -6.74
CA LEU A 156 7.22 16.03 -6.67
C LEU A 156 6.68 15.49 -7.98
N THR A 157 5.57 14.77 -7.89
CA THR A 157 4.83 14.27 -9.05
C THR A 157 3.90 15.34 -9.58
N TYR A 158 3.90 15.59 -10.89
CA TYR A 158 3.03 16.58 -11.52
C TYR A 158 2.54 16.17 -12.89
N ILE A 159 1.43 16.76 -13.30
CA ILE A 159 0.77 16.50 -14.58
C ILE A 159 0.96 17.69 -15.51
N LEU A 160 1.41 17.42 -16.74
CA LEU A 160 1.52 18.38 -17.83
C LEU A 160 0.47 18.07 -18.91
N ASN A 161 -0.12 19.11 -19.48
CA ASN A 161 -0.92 18.97 -20.70
C ASN A 161 -0.03 18.85 -21.96
N GLN A 162 -0.67 18.75 -23.13
CA GLN A 162 0.02 18.67 -24.44
C GLN A 162 0.89 19.88 -24.79
N ASN A 163 0.66 21.03 -24.13
CA ASN A 163 1.44 22.26 -24.30
C ASN A 163 2.56 22.39 -23.25
N SER A 164 2.83 21.34 -22.47
CA SER A 164 3.80 21.34 -21.36
C SER A 164 3.45 22.31 -20.21
N GLU A 165 2.16 22.59 -20.01
CA GLU A 165 1.68 23.43 -18.91
C GLU A 165 1.24 22.57 -17.72
N VAL A 166 1.64 22.96 -16.52
CA VAL A 166 1.28 22.27 -15.26
C VAL A 166 -0.22 22.33 -15.03
N GLN A 167 -0.86 21.17 -14.96
CA GLN A 167 -2.29 21.00 -14.65
C GLN A 167 -2.53 20.71 -13.16
N GLY A 168 -1.53 20.14 -12.48
CA GLY A 168 -1.54 19.91 -11.05
C GLY A 168 -0.29 19.19 -10.58
N ILE A 169 -0.11 19.15 -9.26
CA ILE A 169 1.09 18.64 -8.59
C ILE A 169 0.70 18.03 -7.24
N LEU A 170 1.35 16.94 -6.85
CA LEU A 170 1.20 16.32 -5.55
C LEU A 170 2.09 17.01 -4.51
N SER A 171 1.65 17.05 -3.26
CA SER A 171 2.31 17.74 -2.16
C SER A 171 3.53 16.98 -1.61
N ARG A 172 3.63 15.69 -1.91
CA ARG A 172 4.69 14.79 -1.41
C ARG A 172 5.45 14.09 -2.52
N ARG A 173 6.63 13.62 -2.14
CA ARG A 173 7.48 12.72 -2.94
C ARG A 173 7.09 11.30 -2.61
N PHE A 174 7.07 10.46 -3.63
CA PHE A 174 6.79 9.04 -3.52
C PHE A 174 8.09 8.23 -3.57
N ASP A 175 8.03 6.97 -3.14
CA ASP A 175 9.18 6.08 -3.12
C ASP A 175 9.49 5.54 -4.53
N GLY A 176 8.51 5.55 -5.43
CA GLY A 176 8.74 5.40 -6.86
C GLY A 176 7.56 5.81 -7.73
N ALA A 177 7.80 5.87 -9.04
CA ALA A 177 6.82 6.25 -10.04
C ALA A 177 7.06 5.54 -11.37
N PHE A 178 5.99 5.19 -12.08
CA PHE A 178 6.03 4.60 -13.41
C PHE A 178 5.15 5.41 -14.38
N PRO A 179 5.66 5.76 -15.58
CA PRO A 179 7.05 5.66 -16.00
C PRO A 179 7.95 6.73 -15.35
N SER A 180 7.39 7.84 -14.87
CA SER A 180 8.15 8.91 -14.24
C SER A 180 7.28 9.75 -13.29
N THR A 181 7.87 10.74 -12.62
CA THR A 181 7.12 11.72 -11.81
C THR A 181 6.35 12.75 -12.65
N VAL A 182 6.57 12.78 -13.96
CA VAL A 182 5.84 13.63 -14.91
C VAL A 182 4.84 12.76 -15.65
N ASN A 183 3.54 13.06 -15.54
CA ASN A 183 2.47 12.25 -16.11
C ASN A 183 2.60 10.75 -15.75
N PRO A 184 2.70 10.38 -14.45
CA PRO A 184 2.75 8.97 -14.07
C PRO A 184 1.48 8.23 -14.48
N GLN A 185 1.65 6.95 -14.80
CA GLN A 185 0.57 5.97 -14.78
C GLN A 185 0.38 5.41 -13.37
N ALA A 186 1.47 5.24 -12.62
CA ALA A 186 1.43 4.74 -11.26
C ALA A 186 2.48 5.42 -10.36
N ILE A 187 2.17 5.50 -9.08
CA ILE A 187 3.06 5.96 -8.01
C ILE A 187 2.90 5.06 -6.79
N TRP A 188 3.97 4.93 -6.01
CA TRP A 188 3.91 4.06 -4.85
C TRP A 188 4.68 4.56 -3.64
N GLU A 189 4.20 4.13 -2.49
CA GLU A 189 4.86 4.32 -1.21
C GLU A 189 5.28 2.96 -0.62
N ILE A 190 6.41 2.94 0.08
CA ILE A 190 6.98 1.75 0.69
C ILE A 190 7.13 1.97 2.19
N LYS A 191 6.56 1.07 2.99
CA LYS A 191 6.66 1.09 4.45
C LYS A 191 7.34 -0.18 4.95
N GLU A 192 8.65 -0.05 5.16
CA GLU A 192 9.53 -1.10 5.69
C GLU A 192 9.98 -0.76 7.12
N TYR A 193 9.82 -1.71 8.06
CA TYR A 193 10.11 -1.47 9.48
C TYR A 193 10.91 -2.55 10.21
N TYR A 194 11.63 -3.45 9.52
CA TYR A 194 12.31 -4.63 10.10
C TYR A 194 13.15 -4.44 11.38
N TYR A 195 13.71 -3.25 11.62
CA TYR A 195 14.55 -2.97 12.79
C TYR A 195 13.82 -2.22 13.91
N THR A 196 12.51 -2.04 13.78
CA THR A 196 11.67 -1.30 14.70
C THR A 196 11.25 -2.17 15.88
N THR A 197 11.41 -1.63 17.09
CA THR A 197 11.09 -2.34 18.34
C THR A 197 9.81 -1.86 18.99
N THR A 198 9.25 -0.72 18.55
CA THR A 198 8.03 -0.14 19.10
C THR A 198 7.16 0.42 17.99
N PHE A 199 5.84 0.27 18.14
CA PHE A 199 4.89 0.94 17.26
C PHE A 199 4.72 2.39 17.69
N GLY A 200 5.57 3.26 17.12
CA GLY A 200 5.60 4.69 17.43
C GLY A 200 4.74 5.54 16.49
N SER A 201 4.64 6.83 16.81
CA SER A 201 3.87 7.80 16.02
C SER A 201 4.28 7.80 14.55
N ARG A 202 5.58 7.66 14.23
CA ARG A 202 6.06 7.65 12.84
C ARG A 202 5.42 6.57 11.95
N ILE A 203 5.12 5.39 12.51
CA ILE A 203 4.48 4.31 11.75
C ILE A 203 3.01 4.64 11.54
N ALA A 204 2.36 5.17 12.59
CA ALA A 204 0.99 5.65 12.50
C ALA A 204 0.85 6.81 11.50
N ASP A 205 1.77 7.77 11.53
CA ASP A 205 1.83 8.93 10.64
C ASP A 205 1.93 8.45 9.19
N GLY A 206 2.75 7.43 8.91
CA GLY A 206 2.85 6.83 7.57
C GLY A 206 1.54 6.19 7.05
N VAL A 207 0.58 5.87 7.91
CA VAL A 207 -0.76 5.39 7.49
C VAL A 207 -1.69 6.58 7.21
N TYR A 208 -1.60 7.64 8.02
CA TYR A 208 -2.41 8.85 7.83
C TYR A 208 -1.93 9.70 6.65
N GLU A 209 -0.62 9.73 6.41
CA GLU A 209 0.00 10.35 5.24
C GLU A 209 -0.55 9.71 3.95
N THR A 210 -0.52 8.38 3.85
CA THR A 210 -1.06 7.65 2.68
C THR A 210 -2.56 7.93 2.46
N GLN A 211 -3.35 8.10 3.52
CA GLN A 211 -4.76 8.50 3.36
C GLN A 211 -4.89 9.90 2.75
N LEU A 212 -4.06 10.84 3.19
CA LEU A 212 -4.05 12.21 2.65
C LEU A 212 -3.55 12.22 1.19
N ASP A 213 -2.48 11.48 0.92
CA ASP A 213 -1.92 11.34 -0.43
C ASP A 213 -2.97 10.74 -1.37
N GLY A 214 -3.70 9.69 -0.94
CA GLY A 214 -4.82 9.13 -1.68
C GLY A 214 -5.95 10.11 -1.98
N HIS A 215 -6.28 11.00 -1.05
CA HIS A 215 -7.27 12.07 -1.31
C HIS A 215 -6.78 13.08 -2.36
N GLU A 216 -5.50 13.45 -2.33
CA GLU A 216 -4.90 14.36 -3.30
C GLU A 216 -4.86 13.74 -4.70
N ILE A 217 -4.43 12.47 -4.79
CA ILE A 217 -4.37 11.70 -6.03
C ILE A 217 -5.76 11.53 -6.64
N ASN A 218 -6.76 11.17 -5.85
CA ASN A 218 -8.14 11.02 -6.32
C ASN A 218 -8.71 12.35 -6.83
N HIS A 219 -8.44 13.45 -6.13
CA HIS A 219 -8.88 14.77 -6.57
C HIS A 219 -8.25 15.13 -7.91
N LEU A 220 -6.92 14.97 -8.03
CA LEU A 220 -6.19 15.28 -9.26
C LEU A 220 -6.64 14.42 -10.44
N SER A 221 -6.77 13.10 -10.22
CA SER A 221 -7.20 12.14 -11.23
C SER A 221 -8.62 12.43 -11.72
N HIS A 222 -9.53 12.80 -10.80
CA HIS A 222 -10.90 13.16 -11.14
C HIS A 222 -10.98 14.45 -11.95
N VAL A 223 -10.26 15.51 -11.53
CA VAL A 223 -10.31 16.83 -12.20
C VAL A 223 -9.66 16.78 -13.59
N LEU A 224 -8.60 15.99 -13.75
CA LEU A 224 -7.85 15.91 -15.01
C LEU A 224 -8.29 14.78 -15.94
N HIS A 225 -9.18 13.88 -15.47
CA HIS A 225 -9.57 12.66 -16.17
C HIS A 225 -8.36 11.79 -16.57
N THR A 226 -7.29 11.86 -15.78
CA THR A 226 -6.07 11.07 -15.95
C THR A 226 -5.94 10.16 -14.73
N PRO A 227 -6.22 8.86 -14.84
CA PRO A 227 -6.05 7.94 -13.73
C PRO A 227 -4.57 7.82 -13.37
N ILE A 228 -4.28 7.81 -12.07
CA ILE A 228 -2.94 7.56 -11.52
C ILE A 228 -3.12 6.45 -10.49
N GLU A 229 -2.54 5.28 -10.74
CA GLU A 229 -2.59 4.16 -9.79
C GLU A 229 -1.75 4.47 -8.54
N HIS A 230 -2.36 4.33 -7.38
CA HIS A 230 -1.71 4.52 -6.09
C HIS A 230 -1.49 3.18 -5.40
N ILE A 231 -0.23 2.73 -5.35
CA ILE A 231 0.15 1.42 -4.81
C ILE A 231 0.86 1.58 -3.46
N TYR A 232 0.43 0.80 -2.47
CA TYR A 232 0.97 0.84 -1.11
C TYR A 232 1.66 -0.47 -0.73
N PHE A 233 2.99 -0.42 -0.62
CA PHE A 233 3.79 -1.57 -0.21
C PHE A 233 4.04 -1.52 1.29
N ILE A 234 3.76 -2.62 2.00
CA ILE A 234 4.06 -2.71 3.42
C ILE A 234 4.69 -4.05 3.79
N ASP A 235 5.71 -4.02 4.66
CA ASP A 235 6.28 -5.24 5.23
C ASP A 235 6.90 -5.04 6.61
N ASP A 236 7.19 -6.17 7.26
CA ASP A 236 7.60 -6.41 8.65
C ASP A 236 6.47 -7.01 9.51
N TYR A 237 6.55 -8.34 9.72
CA TYR A 237 5.60 -9.10 10.54
C TYR A 237 5.53 -8.55 11.96
N ASN A 238 6.65 -8.16 12.56
CA ASN A 238 6.64 -7.69 13.93
C ASN A 238 5.95 -6.33 14.04
N THR A 239 6.29 -5.37 13.17
CA THR A 239 5.65 -4.05 13.18
C THR A 239 4.17 -4.14 12.88
N TRP A 240 3.79 -4.76 11.77
CA TRP A 240 2.40 -4.70 11.30
C TRP A 240 1.50 -5.69 12.00
N TRP A 241 1.93 -6.95 12.16
CA TRP A 241 1.10 -7.96 12.80
C TRP A 241 1.23 -7.91 14.32
N ASN A 242 2.42 -8.00 14.90
CA ASN A 242 2.52 -8.11 16.36
C ASN A 242 2.10 -6.84 17.09
N MET A 243 2.42 -5.67 16.52
CA MET A 243 2.16 -4.38 17.17
C MET A 243 1.06 -3.55 16.49
N GLY A 244 0.90 -3.67 15.17
CA GLY A 244 0.14 -2.74 14.32
C GLY A 244 -1.24 -3.19 13.82
N ARG A 245 -1.85 -4.24 14.37
CA ARG A 245 -3.14 -4.80 13.88
C ARG A 245 -4.26 -3.76 13.67
N SER A 246 -4.38 -2.79 14.57
CA SER A 246 -5.38 -1.72 14.44
C SER A 246 -5.12 -0.81 13.25
N TYR A 247 -3.86 -0.65 12.85
CA TYR A 247 -3.46 0.11 11.67
C TYR A 247 -3.61 -0.71 10.39
N LEU A 248 -3.40 -2.02 10.44
CA LEU A 248 -3.79 -2.91 9.34
C LEU A 248 -5.28 -2.79 9.01
N CYS A 249 -6.14 -2.68 10.02
CA CYS A 249 -7.56 -2.40 9.78
C CYS A 249 -7.76 -1.09 9.00
N ARG A 250 -7.04 -0.02 9.35
CA ARG A 250 -7.12 1.29 8.66
C ARG A 250 -6.57 1.22 7.23
N ILE A 251 -5.60 0.36 6.98
CA ILE A 251 -5.05 0.10 5.64
C ILE A 251 -6.09 -0.62 4.78
N ILE A 252 -6.77 -1.63 5.32
CA ILE A 252 -7.87 -2.28 4.61
C ILE A 252 -9.05 -1.31 4.41
N ASP A 253 -9.34 -0.44 5.38
CA ASP A 253 -10.35 0.60 5.22
C ASP A 253 -9.99 1.54 4.07
N MET A 254 -8.76 2.07 4.02
CA MET A 254 -8.36 3.02 2.97
C MET A 254 -8.33 2.39 1.57
N LEU A 255 -7.99 1.10 1.47
CA LEU A 255 -8.10 0.32 0.22
C LEU A 255 -9.54 0.28 -0.29
N HIS A 256 -10.51 -0.04 0.59
CA HIS A 256 -11.92 -0.12 0.18
C HIS A 256 -12.59 1.25 0.05
N MET A 257 -12.03 2.29 0.69
CA MET A 257 -12.39 3.69 0.44
C MET A 257 -11.89 4.20 -0.92
N GLY A 258 -11.01 3.45 -1.61
CA GLY A 258 -10.40 3.84 -2.88
C GLY A 258 -9.33 4.93 -2.72
N LEU A 259 -8.68 5.03 -1.57
CA LEU A 259 -7.56 5.96 -1.36
C LEU A 259 -6.22 5.37 -1.81
N VAL A 260 -6.16 4.04 -1.91
CA VAL A 260 -5.09 3.27 -2.54
C VAL A 260 -5.79 2.27 -3.45
N ASP A 261 -5.26 2.06 -4.65
CA ASP A 261 -5.82 1.11 -5.62
C ASP A 261 -5.39 -0.33 -5.27
N GLU A 262 -4.21 -0.45 -4.67
CA GLU A 262 -3.60 -1.72 -4.33
C GLU A 262 -2.74 -1.60 -3.06
N VAL A 263 -2.85 -2.60 -2.18
CA VAL A 263 -1.90 -2.81 -1.07
C VAL A 263 -1.16 -4.12 -1.32
N ILE A 264 0.17 -4.10 -1.35
CA ILE A 264 1.00 -5.29 -1.55
C ILE A 264 1.75 -5.61 -0.25
N PHE A 265 1.42 -6.74 0.35
CA PHE A 265 1.93 -7.17 1.66
C PHE A 265 3.12 -8.13 1.51
N GLY A 266 4.30 -7.73 2.00
CA GLY A 266 5.48 -8.60 2.14
C GLY A 266 5.71 -9.52 0.94
N ARG A 267 5.54 -10.83 1.13
CA ARG A 267 5.74 -11.87 0.10
C ARG A 267 4.94 -11.65 -1.19
N GLU A 268 3.84 -10.91 -1.17
CA GLU A 268 3.08 -10.63 -2.40
C GLU A 268 3.90 -9.92 -3.47
N ILE A 269 5.01 -9.24 -3.11
CA ILE A 269 5.86 -8.58 -4.11
C ILE A 269 6.42 -9.56 -5.16
N PHE A 270 6.59 -10.84 -4.82
CA PHE A 270 7.21 -11.81 -5.73
C PHE A 270 6.26 -12.31 -6.83
N ASP A 271 4.96 -12.15 -6.62
CA ASP A 271 3.93 -12.62 -7.56
C ASP A 271 3.07 -11.43 -8.02
N ARG A 272 2.40 -10.75 -7.08
CA ARG A 272 1.41 -9.72 -7.40
C ARG A 272 2.03 -8.48 -8.03
N TRP A 273 3.26 -8.12 -7.66
CA TRP A 273 3.88 -6.91 -8.21
C TRP A 273 4.25 -7.05 -9.69
N ASP A 274 4.76 -8.22 -10.08
CA ASP A 274 4.99 -8.57 -11.48
C ASP A 274 3.69 -8.48 -12.29
N GLU A 275 2.61 -9.09 -11.78
CA GLU A 275 1.30 -9.03 -12.42
C GLU A 275 0.79 -7.59 -12.58
N ALA A 276 0.91 -6.76 -11.54
CA ALA A 276 0.45 -5.37 -11.57
C ALA A 276 1.20 -4.55 -12.62
N LEU A 277 2.52 -4.70 -12.69
CA LEU A 277 3.35 -4.06 -13.72
C LEU A 277 2.94 -4.50 -15.12
N ARG A 278 2.69 -5.80 -15.33
CA ARG A 278 2.23 -6.29 -16.63
C ARG A 278 0.87 -5.72 -17.00
N GLU A 279 -0.08 -5.65 -16.07
CA GLU A 279 -1.37 -5.00 -16.32
C GLU A 279 -1.20 -3.55 -16.79
N MET A 280 -0.30 -2.77 -16.17
CA MET A 280 -0.01 -1.40 -16.61
C MET A 280 0.63 -1.35 -18.00
N LEU A 281 1.50 -2.30 -18.33
CA LEU A 281 2.24 -2.32 -19.61
C LEU A 281 1.40 -2.70 -20.82
N TYR A 282 0.31 -3.46 -20.62
CA TYR A 282 -0.53 -3.96 -21.70
C TYR A 282 -1.88 -3.22 -21.84
N ASN A 283 -2.14 -2.22 -20.99
CA ASN A 283 -3.31 -1.33 -21.06
C ASN A 283 -3.00 -0.07 -21.88
#